data_AF-A0A3S5K035-F1
#
_entry.id   AF-A0A3S5K035-F1
#
_cell.length_a   1.000
_cell.length_b   1.000
_cell.length_c   1.000
_cell.angle_alpha   90.00
_cell.angle_beta   90.00
_cell.angle_gamma   90.00
#
_symmetry.space_group_name_H-M   'P 1'
#
loop_
_entity.id
_entity.type
_entity.pdbx_description
1 polymer ?
#
loop_
_entity_poly.entity_id
_entity_poly.type
_entity_poly.pdbx_seq_one_letter_code
_entity_poly.pdbx_strand_id
1 'polypeptide(L)'
;MAIRILQIIGFVALLGAVVIFSITDHNSLALVMACGALLTLLLGRSSILGNPEGINGLPEGVEPRDVKNYRREHPDASISDAIRALSN
;
A
#
# COMPACT_ATOMS: atom_id res chain seq x y z
N MET A 1 4.94 11.70 10.91
CA MET A 1 5.08 11.61 12.39
C MET A 1 4.06 10.65 13.00
N ALA A 2 2.76 10.80 12.71
CA ALA A 2 1.69 9.94 13.24
C ALA A 2 1.87 8.43 13.00
N ILE A 3 2.36 8.03 11.82
CA ILE A 3 2.58 6.61 11.46
C ILE A 3 3.61 5.93 12.39
N ARG A 4 4.69 6.63 12.75
CA ARG A 4 5.72 6.09 13.65
C ARG A 4 5.18 5.91 15.07
N ILE A 5 4.35 6.83 15.53
CA ILE A 5 3.69 6.76 16.84
C ILE A 5 2.74 5.55 16.88
N LEU A 6 1.95 5.34 15.83
CA LEU A 6 1.04 4.19 15.72
C LEU A 6 1.79 2.85 15.75
N GLN A 7 2.93 2.75 15.06
CA GLN A 7 3.77 1.56 15.08
C GLN A 7 4.34 1.28 16.46
N ILE A 8 4.83 2.31 17.17
CA ILE A 8 5.33 2.17 18.55
C ILE A 8 4.22 1.67 19.47
N ILE A 9 3.01 2.23 19.36
CA ILE A 9 1.84 1.78 20.15
C ILE A 9 1.53 0.31 19.86
N GLY A 10 1.52 -0.10 18.59
CA GLY A 10 1.29 -1.48 18.19
C GLY A 10 2.33 -2.46 18.76
N PHE A 11 3.62 -2.09 18.73
CA PHE A 11 4.69 -2.91 19.33
C PHE A 11 4.55 -3.06 20.84
N VAL A 12 4.24 -1.97 21.56
CA VAL A 12 4.03 -2.02 23.02
C VAL A 12 2.83 -2.90 23.37
N ALA A 13 1.73 -2.79 22.62
CA ALA A 13 0.54 -3.63 22.80
C ALA A 13 0.84 -5.12 22.56
N LEU A 14 1.67 -5.43 21.55
CA LEU A 14 2.06 -6.81 21.24
C LEU A 14 2.92 -7.42 22.37
N LEU A 15 3.86 -6.66 22.92
CA LEU A 15 4.65 -7.10 24.08
C LEU A 15 3.76 -7.34 25.30
N GLY A 16 2.79 -6.45 25.55
CA GLY A 16 1.79 -6.63 26.61
C GLY A 16 0.95 -7.91 26.42
N ALA A 17 0.54 -8.21 25.19
CA ALA A 17 -0.21 -9.42 24.88
C ALA A 17 0.58 -10.70 25.22
N VAL A 18 1.87 -10.74 24.90
CA VAL A 18 2.76 -11.87 25.21
C VAL A 18 2.90 -12.08 26.72
N VAL A 19 3.05 -11.00 27.48
CA VAL A 19 3.15 -11.05 28.95
C VAL A 19 1.85 -11.54 29.58
N ILE A 20 0.70 -11.01 29.13
CA ILE A 20 -0.62 -11.43 29.61
C ILE A 20 -0.84 -12.91 29.29
N PHE A 21 -0.53 -13.36 28.07
CA PHE A 21 -0.64 -14.76 27.67
C PHE A 21 0.24 -15.69 28.50
N SER A 22 1.44 -15.24 28.88
CA SER A 22 2.41 -16.08 29.59
C SER A 22 2.09 -16.23 31.09
N ILE A 23 1.38 -15.27 31.67
CA ILE A 23 1.14 -15.19 33.12
C ILE A 23 -0.33 -15.50 33.47
N THR A 24 -1.24 -15.31 32.52
CA THR A 24 -2.68 -15.36 32.76
C THR A 24 -3.30 -16.51 31.97
N ASP A 25 -4.06 -17.39 32.62
CA ASP A 25 -4.87 -18.42 31.95
C ASP A 25 -6.01 -17.85 31.08
N HIS A 26 -6.14 -16.52 31.03
CA HIS A 26 -7.12 -15.79 30.22
C HIS A 26 -6.63 -15.59 28.78
N ASN A 27 -6.56 -16.70 28.04
CA ASN A 27 -6.15 -16.76 26.63
C ASN A 27 -7.01 -15.86 25.71
N SER A 28 -8.27 -15.62 26.07
CA SER A 28 -9.18 -14.76 25.31
C SER A 28 -8.74 -13.29 25.32
N LEU A 29 -8.22 -12.78 26.45
CA LEU A 29 -7.80 -11.38 26.58
C LEU A 29 -6.48 -11.13 25.84
N ALA A 30 -5.55 -12.07 25.94
CA ALA A 30 -4.31 -12.07 25.16
C ALA A 30 -4.58 -12.07 23.65
N LEU A 31 -5.56 -12.87 23.19
CA LEU A 31 -5.94 -12.93 21.77
C LEU A 31 -6.47 -11.58 21.27
N VAL A 32 -7.36 -10.94 22.03
CA VAL A 32 -7.92 -9.62 21.65
C VAL A 32 -6.82 -8.56 21.56
N MET A 33 -5.90 -8.54 22.53
CA MET A 33 -4.74 -7.64 22.52
C MET A 33 -3.83 -7.89 21.32
N ALA A 34 -3.53 -9.16 21.01
CA ALA A 34 -2.70 -9.53 19.86
C ALA A 34 -3.34 -9.10 18.54
N CYS A 35 -4.65 -9.33 18.37
CA CYS A 35 -5.39 -8.88 17.18
C CYS A 35 -5.40 -7.35 17.05
N GLY A 36 -5.60 -6.62 18.14
CA GLY A 36 -5.55 -5.14 18.14
C GLY A 36 -4.15 -4.60 17.79
N ALA A 37 -3.10 -5.22 18.33
CA ALA A 37 -1.72 -4.87 18.00
C ALA A 37 -1.43 -5.13 16.50
N LEU A 38 -1.93 -6.23 15.95
CA LEU A 38 -1.72 -6.57 14.56
C LEU A 38 -2.46 -5.60 13.62
N LEU A 39 -3.69 -5.19 13.96
CA LEU A 39 -4.45 -4.18 13.21
C LEU A 39 -3.76 -2.82 13.20
N THR A 40 -3.25 -2.36 14.35
CA THR A 40 -2.54 -1.07 14.43
C THR A 40 -1.24 -1.09 13.62
N LEU A 41 -0.50 -2.22 13.61
CA LEU A 41 0.68 -2.39 12.78
C LEU A 41 0.36 -2.45 11.28
N LEU A 42 -0.76 -3.09 10.89
CA LEU A 42 -1.21 -3.13 9.50
C LEU A 42 -1.68 -1.78 8.99
N LEU A 43 -2.46 -1.04 9.78
CA LEU A 43 -2.93 0.31 9.44
C LEU A 43 -1.78 1.34 9.43
N GLY A 44 -0.76 1.13 10.26
CA GLY A 44 0.47 1.92 10.26
C GLY A 44 1.46 1.55 9.15
N ARG A 45 1.19 0.50 8.38
CA ARG A 45 1.98 0.17 7.20
C ARG A 45 1.41 0.99 6.04
N SER A 46 2.25 1.85 5.45
CA SER A 46 1.93 2.49 4.17
C SER A 46 1.42 1.41 3.22
N SER A 47 0.19 1.62 2.74
CA SER A 47 -0.48 0.84 1.71
C SER A 47 0.53 0.24 0.72
N ILE A 48 0.73 -1.08 0.75
CA ILE A 48 1.50 -1.80 -0.28
C ILE A 48 0.78 -1.73 -1.63
N LEU A 49 -0.51 -1.39 -1.65
CA LEU A 49 -1.20 -0.97 -2.86
C LEU A 49 -0.57 0.35 -3.29
N GLY A 50 0.21 0.29 -4.38
CA GLY A 50 1.04 1.38 -4.88
C GLY A 50 0.33 2.73 -4.87
N ASN A 51 1.11 3.78 -4.65
CA ASN A 51 0.62 5.15 -4.57
C ASN A 51 -0.32 5.45 -5.75
N PRO A 52 -1.64 5.65 -5.53
CA PRO A 52 -2.57 5.98 -6.61
C PRO A 52 -2.25 7.33 -7.26
N GLU A 53 -1.42 8.17 -6.62
CA GLU A 53 -0.90 9.42 -7.22
C GLU A 53 -0.04 9.18 -8.47
N GLY A 54 0.41 7.94 -8.73
CA GLY A 54 1.09 7.55 -9.97
C GLY A 54 0.14 7.17 -11.12
N ILE A 55 -1.17 7.09 -10.87
CA ILE A 55 -2.22 6.79 -11.86
C ILE A 55 -2.81 8.11 -12.39
N ASN A 56 -1.99 9.16 -12.46
CA ASN A 56 -2.41 10.45 -12.99
C ASN A 56 -2.41 10.42 -14.51
N GLY A 57 -3.42 9.76 -15.08
CA GLY A 57 -3.82 9.92 -16.47
C GLY A 57 -2.71 9.69 -17.51
N LEU A 58 -2.98 10.14 -18.73
CA LEU A 58 -1.93 10.31 -19.73
C LEU A 58 -1.10 11.55 -19.39
N PRO A 59 0.18 11.60 -19.79
CA PRO A 59 1.01 12.80 -19.70
C PRO A 59 0.28 14.03 -20.27
N GLU A 60 0.55 15.22 -19.73
CA GLU A 60 -0.04 16.45 -20.25
C GLU A 60 0.24 16.59 -21.76
N GLY A 61 -0.82 16.81 -22.54
CA GLY A 61 -0.74 16.93 -23.99
C GLY A 61 -0.83 15.61 -24.77
N VAL A 62 -0.81 14.45 -24.10
CA VAL A 62 -1.01 13.15 -24.76
C VAL A 62 -2.48 12.76 -24.68
N GLU A 63 -3.15 12.67 -25.83
CA GLU A 63 -4.53 12.21 -25.85
C GLU A 63 -4.64 10.69 -26.10
N PRO A 64 -5.73 10.04 -25.63
CA PRO A 64 -5.95 8.61 -25.86
C PRO A 64 -5.96 8.22 -27.34
N ARG A 65 -6.34 9.15 -28.23
CA ARG A 65 -6.32 8.95 -29.69
C ARG A 65 -4.91 8.78 -30.24
N ASP A 66 -3.93 9.49 -29.66
CA ASP A 66 -2.55 9.47 -30.13
C ASP A 66 -1.89 8.14 -29.77
N VAL A 67 -2.15 7.64 -28.55
CA VAL A 67 -1.74 6.30 -28.12
C VAL A 67 -2.34 5.22 -29.01
N LYS A 68 -3.63 5.36 -29.39
CA LYS A 68 -4.31 4.43 -30.28
C LYS A 68 -3.72 4.44 -31.70
N ASN A 69 -3.39 5.62 -32.23
CA ASN A 69 -2.78 5.76 -33.55
C ASN A 69 -1.35 5.21 -33.56
N TYR A 70 -0.55 5.53 -32.54
CA TYR A 70 0.81 5.00 -32.39
C TYR A 70 0.83 3.48 -32.38
N ARG A 71 -0.11 2.83 -31.66
CA ARG A 71 -0.22 1.37 -31.64
C ARG A 71 -0.76 0.76 -32.95
N ARG A 72 -1.46 1.52 -33.78
CA ARG A 72 -1.83 1.05 -35.13
C ARG A 72 -0.62 1.02 -36.05
N GLU A 73 0.28 1.98 -35.90
CA GLU A 73 1.53 2.08 -36.65
C GLU A 73 2.60 1.12 -36.10
N HIS A 74 2.56 0.84 -34.78
CA HIS A 74 3.48 -0.04 -34.07
C HIS A 74 2.70 -1.12 -33.30
N PRO A 75 2.22 -2.19 -33.97
CA PRO A 75 1.35 -3.20 -33.37
C PRO A 75 2.01 -3.97 -32.21
N ASP A 76 3.35 -4.12 -32.25
CA ASP A 76 4.14 -4.81 -31.24
C ASP A 76 4.45 -3.93 -30.02
N ALA A 77 4.23 -2.61 -30.11
CA ALA A 77 4.48 -1.69 -29.01
C ALA A 77 3.42 -1.81 -27.91
N SER A 78 3.87 -1.83 -26.66
CA SER A 78 2.98 -1.80 -25.50
C SER A 78 2.35 -0.41 -25.32
N ILE A 79 1.29 -0.32 -24.51
CA ILE A 79 0.68 0.98 -24.15
C ILE A 79 1.71 1.87 -23.45
N SER A 80 2.56 1.28 -22.59
CA SER A 80 3.62 2.01 -21.90
C SER A 80 4.66 2.58 -22.86
N ASP A 81 5.02 1.84 -23.91
CA ASP A 81 5.96 2.32 -24.93
C ASP A 81 5.36 3.48 -25.75
N ALA A 82 4.08 3.36 -26.10
CA ALA A 82 3.36 4.43 -26.79
C ALA A 82 3.28 5.71 -25.95
N ILE A 83 2.95 5.60 -24.66
CA ILE A 83 2.91 6.75 -23.75
C ILE A 83 4.30 7.38 -23.62
N ARG A 84 5.36 6.57 -23.52
CA ARG A 84 6.74 7.05 -23.39
C ARG A 84 7.25 7.72 -24.66
N ALA A 85 6.84 7.24 -25.83
CA ALA A 85 7.20 7.83 -27.12
C ALA A 85 6.48 9.17 -27.36
N LEU A 86 5.26 9.33 -26.85
CA LEU A 86 4.45 10.54 -27.00
C LEU A 86 4.69 11.60 -25.92
N SER A 87 5.31 11.22 -24.79
CA SER A 87 5.60 12.13 -23.67
C SER A 87 6.93 12.87 -23.77
N ASN A 88 7.75 12.56 -24.77
CA ASN A 88 9.06 13.18 -25.05
C ASN A 88 8.94 14.18 -26.21
#